data_AF-A0A9P8AP43-F1
#
_entry.id   AF-A0A9P8AP43-F1
#
_cell.length_a   1.000
_cell.length_b   1.000
_cell.length_c   1.000
_cell.angle_alpha   90.00
_cell.angle_beta   90.00
_cell.angle_gamma   90.00
#
_symmetry.space_group_name_H-M   'P 1'
#
loop_
_entity.id
_entity.type
_entity.pdbx_description
1 polymer ?
#
loop_
_entity_poly.entity_id
_entity_poly.type
_entity_poly.pdbx_seq_one_letter_code
_entity_poly.pdbx_strand_id
1 'polypeptide(L)'
;MSLQEKQDIVQALGFSHRGHFYNCINGHTFVITECGGAMEASQCPECRAPIGGGNHRLDSSNTRAREYEDISRQQGGKESPWVWAADA
;
A
#
# COMPACT_ATOMS: atom_id res chain seq x y z
N MET A 1 -10.20 12.69 -3.54
CA MET A 1 -10.69 11.47 -4.21
C MET A 1 -11.91 10.95 -3.44
N SER A 2 -13.01 10.68 -4.14
CA SER A 2 -14.25 10.12 -3.58
C SER A 2 -14.07 8.67 -3.14
N LEU A 3 -14.97 8.17 -2.29
CA LEU A 3 -14.95 6.78 -1.82
C LEU A 3 -15.07 5.77 -2.99
N GLN A 4 -15.97 6.04 -3.95
CA GLN A 4 -16.18 5.17 -5.10
C GLN A 4 -14.91 5.02 -5.93
N GLU A 5 -14.20 6.12 -6.21
CA GLU A 5 -12.93 6.07 -6.93
C GLU A 5 -11.88 5.23 -6.19
N LYS A 6 -11.84 5.29 -4.86
CA LYS A 6 -10.91 4.45 -4.08
C LYS A 6 -11.28 2.98 -4.19
N GLN A 7 -12.57 2.66 -4.09
CA GLN A 7 -13.09 1.30 -4.26
C GLN A 7 -12.80 0.74 -5.63
N ASP A 8 -12.97 1.53 -6.69
CA ASP A 8 -12.69 1.12 -8.07
C ASP A 8 -11.19 0.84 -8.27
N ILE A 9 -10.31 1.66 -7.68
CA ILE A 9 -8.86 1.43 -7.71
C ILE A 9 -8.48 0.12 -7.03
N VAL A 10 -9.00 -0.13 -5.83
CA VAL A 10 -8.69 -1.37 -5.09
C VAL A 10 -9.19 -2.60 -5.85
N GLN A 11 -10.41 -2.51 -6.41
CA GLN A 11 -11.00 -3.57 -7.22
C GLN A 11 -10.19 -3.83 -8.49
N ALA A 12 -9.71 -2.78 -9.16
CA ALA A 12 -8.94 -2.90 -10.40
C ALA A 12 -7.54 -3.50 -10.19
N LEU A 13 -6.89 -3.22 -9.05
CA LEU A 13 -5.58 -3.80 -8.72
C LEU A 13 -5.68 -5.29 -8.33
N GLY A 14 -6.81 -5.71 -7.75
CA GLY A 14 -7.16 -7.13 -7.64
C GLY A 14 -6.20 -7.98 -6.79
N PHE A 15 -5.51 -7.38 -5.81
CA PHE A 15 -4.62 -8.14 -4.94
C PHE A 15 -5.39 -9.20 -4.13
N SER A 16 -4.84 -10.41 -4.09
CA SER A 16 -5.48 -11.54 -3.38
C SER A 16 -5.45 -11.42 -1.85
N HIS A 17 -4.55 -10.59 -1.34
CA HIS A 17 -4.39 -10.29 0.08
C HIS A 17 -4.15 -8.79 0.30
N ARG A 18 -4.26 -8.37 1.55
CA ARG A 18 -4.01 -7.01 2.02
C ARG A 18 -2.50 -6.76 2.22
N GLY A 19 -2.13 -5.50 2.40
CA GLY A 19 -0.77 -5.05 2.69
C GLY A 19 0.01 -4.52 1.51
N HIS A 20 -0.69 -3.91 0.56
CA HIS A 20 -0.10 -3.36 -0.66
C HIS A 20 -0.15 -1.85 -0.73
N PHE A 21 -0.99 -1.17 0.07
CA PHE A 21 -1.22 0.26 -0.02
C PHE A 21 -0.48 1.03 1.08
N TYR A 22 0.29 2.02 0.66
CA TYR A 22 1.14 2.85 1.50
C TYR A 22 1.01 4.32 1.12
N ASN A 23 1.44 5.22 1.99
CA ASN A 23 1.50 6.65 1.75
C ASN A 23 2.93 7.14 1.95
N CYS A 24 3.36 8.08 1.12
CA CYS A 24 4.55 8.87 1.43
C CYS A 24 4.28 9.83 2.61
N ILE A 25 5.31 10.51 3.10
CA ILE A 25 5.20 11.46 4.24
C ILE A 25 4.18 12.59 4.01
N ASN A 26 3.88 12.91 2.75
CA ASN A 26 2.92 13.94 2.36
C ASN A 26 1.50 13.39 2.10
N GLY A 27 1.26 12.10 2.31
CA GLY A 27 -0.06 11.48 2.19
C GLY A 27 -0.44 10.95 0.80
N HIS A 28 0.44 11.04 -0.20
CA HIS A 28 0.19 10.47 -1.52
C HIS A 28 0.26 8.93 -1.48
N THR A 29 -0.82 8.28 -1.89
CA THR A 29 -0.92 6.82 -1.89
C THR A 29 -0.11 6.19 -3.02
N PHE A 30 0.65 5.17 -2.70
CA PHE A 30 1.36 4.32 -3.65
C PHE A 30 1.15 2.85 -3.29
N VAL A 31 1.47 1.97 -4.24
CA VAL A 31 1.32 0.53 -4.07
C VAL A 31 2.66 -0.20 -4.17
N ILE A 32 2.81 -1.23 -3.36
CA ILE A 32 3.86 -2.24 -3.50
C ILE A 32 3.14 -3.51 -3.93
N THR A 33 3.43 -4.02 -5.13
CA THR A 33 2.74 -5.16 -5.75
C THR A 33 3.23 -6.49 -5.15
N GLU A 34 3.69 -7.46 -5.94
CA GLU A 34 4.31 -8.74 -5.55
C GLU A 34 3.92 -9.26 -4.15
N CYS A 35 4.81 -9.12 -3.16
CA CYS A 35 4.60 -9.62 -1.80
C CYS A 35 4.09 -8.57 -0.80
N GLY A 36 3.77 -7.34 -1.26
CA GLY A 36 3.36 -6.21 -0.44
C GLY A 36 4.47 -5.60 0.44
N GLY A 37 5.66 -6.20 0.50
CA GLY A 37 6.80 -5.73 1.28
C GLY A 37 7.79 -4.91 0.45
N ALA A 38 8.31 -3.82 1.01
CA ALA A 38 9.22 -2.93 0.31
C ALA A 38 10.57 -3.59 -0.03
N MET A 39 10.86 -3.71 -1.32
CA MET A 39 12.13 -4.26 -1.85
C MET A 39 12.92 -3.26 -2.68
N GLU A 40 12.28 -2.17 -3.09
CA GLU A 40 12.87 -1.11 -3.90
C GLU A 40 12.51 0.25 -3.30
N ALA A 41 13.47 1.17 -3.33
CA ALA A 41 13.30 2.56 -2.90
C ALA A 41 13.20 3.46 -4.14
N SER A 42 12.29 4.42 -4.09
CA SER A 42 12.05 5.36 -5.18
C SER A 42 11.59 6.72 -4.63
N GLN A 43 11.10 7.59 -5.51
CA GLN A 43 10.57 8.91 -5.17
C GLN A 43 9.09 8.99 -5.52
N CYS A 44 8.29 9.59 -4.63
CA CYS A 44 6.89 9.88 -4.89
C CYS A 44 6.76 10.74 -6.16
N PRO A 45 5.94 10.36 -7.14
CA PRO A 45 5.83 11.08 -8.41
C PRO A 45 5.23 12.48 -8.24
N GLU A 46 4.48 12.72 -7.17
CA GLU A 46 3.81 14.01 -6.91
C GLU A 46 4.68 14.99 -6.13
N CYS A 47 5.36 14.53 -5.08
CA CYS A 47 6.07 15.40 -4.15
C CYS A 47 7.57 15.11 -4.00
N ARG A 48 8.09 14.10 -4.69
CA ARG A 48 9.49 13.64 -4.66
C ARG A 48 10.01 13.18 -3.28
N ALA A 49 9.13 13.05 -2.29
CA ALA A 49 9.48 12.43 -1.02
C ALA A 49 9.88 10.95 -1.21
N PRO A 50 10.78 10.40 -0.38
CA PRO A 50 11.15 8.98 -0.44
C PRO A 50 9.93 8.07 -0.33
N ILE A 51 9.88 7.02 -1.15
CA ILE A 51 8.89 5.94 -1.05
C ILE A 51 9.56 4.57 -1.14
N GLY A 52 8.87 3.55 -0.63
CA GLY A 52 9.33 2.17 -0.72
C GLY A 52 10.30 1.82 0.41
N GLY A 53 11.42 1.18 0.10
CA GLY A 53 12.36 0.68 1.09
C GLY A 53 13.16 -0.52 0.59
N GLY A 54 13.55 -1.42 1.49
CA GLY A 54 14.34 -2.60 1.10
C GLY A 54 14.29 -3.70 2.15
N ASN A 55 14.55 -4.95 1.74
CA ASN A 55 14.50 -6.13 2.62
C ASN A 55 13.15 -6.28 3.35
N HIS A 56 12.06 -6.02 2.64
CA HIS A 56 10.69 -5.95 3.17
C HIS A 56 10.48 -4.89 4.27
N ARG A 57 11.44 -3.99 4.48
CA ARG A 57 11.37 -2.89 5.44
C ARG A 57 11.01 -1.61 4.71
N LEU A 58 9.84 -1.09 5.04
CA LEU A 58 9.36 0.20 4.56
C LEU A 58 10.25 1.34 5.12
N ASP A 59 10.47 2.37 4.31
CA ASP A 59 11.06 3.63 4.76
C ASP A 59 10.27 4.19 5.95
N SER A 60 10.99 4.67 6.97
CA SER A 60 10.36 5.13 8.23
C SER A 60 9.48 6.37 8.07
N SER A 61 9.62 7.10 6.97
CA SER A 61 8.77 8.25 6.64
C SER A 61 7.46 7.85 5.94
N ASN A 62 7.32 6.60 5.50
CA ASN A 62 6.13 6.10 4.85
C ASN A 62 5.19 5.47 5.87
N THR A 63 3.89 5.47 5.57
CA THR A 63 2.86 4.89 6.44
C THR A 63 1.97 3.94 5.65
N ARG A 64 1.26 3.02 6.30
CA ARG A 64 0.20 2.25 5.63
C ARG A 64 -0.95 3.17 5.22
N ALA A 65 -1.49 2.99 4.02
CA ALA A 65 -2.69 3.68 3.58
C ALA A 65 -3.93 2.95 4.11
N ARG A 66 -4.19 3.10 5.42
CA ARG A 66 -5.23 2.36 6.16
C ARG A 66 -6.60 2.35 5.49
N GLU A 67 -7.00 3.47 4.90
CA GLU A 67 -8.28 3.57 4.19
C GLU A 67 -8.38 2.59 3.00
N TYR A 68 -7.31 2.43 2.22
CA TYR A 68 -7.29 1.49 1.09
C TYR A 68 -7.19 0.04 1.57
N GLU A 69 -6.48 -0.20 2.66
CA GLU A 69 -6.42 -1.53 3.30
C GLU A 69 -7.78 -1.96 3.86
N ASP A 70 -8.54 -1.03 4.45
CA ASP A 70 -9.90 -1.27 4.91
C ASP A 70 -10.86 -1.54 3.75
N ILE A 71 -10.72 -0.80 2.64
CA ILE A 71 -11.48 -1.07 1.41
C ILE A 71 -11.12 -2.45 0.85
N SER A 72 -9.84 -2.80 0.78
CA SER A 72 -9.39 -4.12 0.33
C SER A 72 -9.98 -5.24 1.18
N ARG A 73 -10.03 -5.04 2.51
CA ARG A 73 -10.70 -5.95 3.43
C ARG A 73 -12.19 -6.09 3.13
N GLN A 74 -12.90 -4.98 2.92
CA GLN A 74 -14.33 -4.98 2.63
C GLN A 74 -14.64 -5.64 1.28
N GLN A 75 -13.72 -5.56 0.31
CA GLN A 75 -13.81 -6.21 -0.99
C GLN A 75 -13.33 -7.68 -0.97
N GLY A 76 -13.00 -8.24 0.20
CA GLY A 76 -12.66 -9.66 0.36
C GLY A 76 -11.17 -9.99 0.28
N GLY A 77 -10.29 -8.98 0.32
CA GLY A 77 -8.84 -9.16 0.45
C GLY A 77 -8.50 -9.93 1.72
N LYS A 78 -7.79 -11.04 1.58
CA LYS A 78 -7.37 -11.90 2.69
C LYS A 78 -6.26 -11.24 3.52
N GLU A 79 -6.00 -11.77 4.71
CA GLU A 79 -4.78 -11.42 5.43
C GLU A 79 -3.54 -11.81 4.61
N SER A 80 -2.49 -11.00 4.71
CA SER A 80 -1.24 -11.32 4.05
C SER A 80 -0.63 -12.60 4.65
N PRO A 81 -0.10 -13.52 3.83
CA PRO A 81 0.65 -14.67 4.34
C PRO A 81 2.03 -14.28 4.91
N TRP A 82 2.43 -13.02 4.76
CA TRP A 82 3.76 -12.54 5.13
C TRP A 82 3.75 -11.59 6.32
N VAL A 83 4.70 -11.77 7.25
CA VAL A 83 4.77 -11.01 8.50
C VAL A 83 4.99 -9.50 8.31
N TRP A 84 5.66 -9.07 7.24
CA TRP A 84 5.88 -7.65 6.94
C TRP A 84 4.63 -6.92 6.43
N ALA A 85 3.62 -7.68 5.99
CA ALA A 85 2.34 -7.17 5.50
C ALA A 85 1.16 -7.62 6.37
N ALA A 86 1.41 -8.33 7.48
CA ALA A 86 0.39 -8.88 8.36
C ALA A 86 -0.44 -7.80 9.07
N ASP A 87 0.18 -6.67 9.43
CA ASP A 87 -0.49 -5.56 10.10
C ASP A 87 -1.28 -4.65 9.17
N ALA A 88 -1.50 -5.07 7.92
CA ALA A 88 -2.34 -4.36 6.97
C ALA A 88 -3.81 -4.56 7.30
#